data_AF-A0A971I3N2-F1
#
_entry.id   AF-A0A971I3N2-F1
#
_cell.length_a   1.000
_cell.length_b   1.000
_cell.length_c   1.000
_cell.angle_alpha   90.00
_cell.angle_beta   90.00
_cell.angle_gamma   90.00
#
_symmetry.space_group_name_H-M   'P 1'
#
loop_
_entity.id
_entity.type
_entity.pdbx_description
1 polymer ?
#
loop_
_entity_poly.entity_id
_entity_poly.type
_entity_poly.pdbx_seq_one_letter_code
_entity_poly.pdbx_strand_id
1 'polypeptide(L)'
;MDKMSRSERIGVMTKILLDQPNQIYTLNYFSELFGVAKSTISDDVMLLRRTLDTFNLGTLETVVGAAGGVKYIPRPGGSRISDFIMMLCDRLSEPQRILPGGFLYMTDLLFMPHVAERVGEIMANKFYDTNPDFVITVETKGIPIALMTGKALNCPVVIARRDSQVTEGSVVTINYVSASSKRIRTMSLARRAVRQGQRALIIDDFMKGGGTAKGMIDLLGEFGVDIAGVGVMIATQQPEEKMVENYAALIELKQVDENSRKVVLEPAAWVFNE
;
A
#
# COMPACT_ATOMS: atom_id res chain seq x y z
N MET A 1 22.71 -30.04 -18.09
CA MET A 1 22.87 -28.59 -17.87
C MET A 1 24.10 -28.41 -17.02
N ASP A 2 25.00 -27.53 -17.41
CA ASP A 2 26.15 -27.18 -16.58
C ASP A 2 25.68 -26.61 -15.24
N LYS A 3 26.43 -26.91 -14.18
CA LYS A 3 26.08 -26.50 -12.82
C LYS A 3 26.14 -24.98 -12.73
N MET A 4 24.99 -24.34 -12.52
CA MET A 4 24.89 -22.87 -12.41
C MET A 4 25.86 -22.32 -11.36
N SER A 5 26.63 -21.32 -11.75
CA SER A 5 27.56 -20.61 -10.88
C SER A 5 26.82 -19.88 -9.75
N ARG A 6 27.54 -19.52 -8.69
CA ARG A 6 26.95 -18.77 -7.57
C ARG A 6 26.36 -17.43 -8.03
N SER A 7 27.08 -16.69 -8.85
CA SER A 7 26.65 -15.38 -9.34
C SER A 7 25.35 -15.46 -10.14
N GLU A 8 25.20 -16.49 -10.98
CA GLU A 8 23.95 -16.72 -11.72
C GLU A 8 22.79 -17.05 -10.77
N ARG A 9 23.01 -17.91 -9.77
CA ARG A 9 21.95 -18.27 -8.79
C ARG A 9 21.48 -17.05 -8.02
N ILE A 10 22.41 -16.24 -7.54
CA ILE A 10 22.15 -14.98 -6.83
C ILE A 10 21.32 -14.04 -7.72
N GLY A 11 21.69 -13.87 -8.99
CA GLY A 11 20.91 -13.05 -9.94
C GLY A 11 19.48 -13.54 -10.11
N VAL A 12 19.29 -14.85 -10.31
CA VAL A 12 17.94 -15.45 -10.50
C VAL A 12 17.11 -15.36 -9.22
N MET A 13 17.69 -15.72 -8.06
CA MET A 13 17.02 -15.61 -6.76
C MET A 13 16.57 -14.18 -6.48
N THR A 14 17.44 -13.20 -6.75
CA THR A 14 17.10 -11.78 -6.58
C THR A 14 15.87 -11.42 -7.39
N LYS A 15 15.85 -11.77 -8.69
CA LYS A 15 14.71 -11.47 -9.56
C LYS A 15 13.41 -12.11 -9.07
N ILE A 16 13.43 -13.39 -8.72
CA ILE A 16 12.26 -14.13 -8.25
C ILE A 16 11.70 -13.51 -6.97
N LEU A 17 12.57 -13.21 -6.00
CA LEU A 17 12.18 -12.66 -4.71
C LEU A 17 11.61 -11.24 -4.82
N LEU A 18 12.19 -10.39 -5.67
CA LEU A 18 11.75 -9.00 -5.85
C LEU A 18 10.46 -8.89 -6.68
N ASP A 19 10.22 -9.82 -7.62
CA ASP A 19 9.01 -9.82 -8.44
C ASP A 19 7.74 -10.16 -7.66
N GLN A 20 7.89 -10.93 -6.58
CA GLN A 20 6.81 -11.40 -5.71
C GLN A 20 7.19 -11.12 -4.25
N PRO A 21 7.17 -9.84 -3.83
CA PRO A 21 7.46 -9.49 -2.44
C PRO A 21 6.47 -10.18 -1.49
N ASN A 22 6.89 -10.41 -0.25
CA ASN A 22 6.16 -11.11 0.81
C ASN A 22 5.70 -12.56 0.46
N GLN A 23 6.07 -13.11 -0.70
CA GLN A 23 5.87 -14.52 -1.04
C GLN A 23 6.97 -15.39 -0.40
N ILE A 24 6.55 -16.49 0.24
CA ILE A 24 7.49 -17.47 0.80
C ILE A 24 7.96 -18.43 -0.31
N TYR A 25 9.28 -18.51 -0.48
CA TYR A 25 9.94 -19.51 -1.29
C TYR A 25 10.73 -20.46 -0.40
N THR A 26 10.44 -21.75 -0.48
CA THR A 26 11.16 -22.75 0.32
C THR A 26 12.60 -22.92 -0.18
N LEU A 27 13.50 -23.38 0.68
CA LEU A 27 14.86 -23.73 0.23
C LEU A 27 14.85 -24.88 -0.79
N ASN A 28 13.84 -25.76 -0.73
CA ASN A 28 13.63 -26.81 -1.72
C ASN A 28 13.37 -26.26 -3.11
N TYR A 29 12.51 -25.23 -3.21
CA TYR A 29 12.19 -24.61 -4.49
C TYR A 29 13.46 -24.19 -5.25
N PHE A 30 14.37 -23.46 -4.60
CA PHE A 30 15.62 -23.05 -5.23
C PHE A 30 16.63 -24.20 -5.40
N SER A 31 16.64 -25.16 -4.47
CA SER A 31 17.50 -26.35 -4.54
C SER A 31 17.19 -27.19 -5.78
N GLU A 32 15.90 -27.41 -6.07
CA GLU A 32 15.41 -28.11 -7.25
C GLU A 32 15.63 -27.27 -8.51
N LEU A 33 15.31 -25.98 -8.47
CA LEU A 33 15.48 -25.06 -9.61
C LEU A 33 16.93 -25.02 -10.11
N PHE A 34 17.91 -25.04 -9.22
CA PHE A 34 19.34 -24.94 -9.57
C PHE A 34 20.10 -26.27 -9.54
N GLY A 35 19.48 -27.36 -9.08
CA GLY A 35 20.14 -28.66 -8.92
C GLY A 35 21.30 -28.66 -7.92
N VAL A 36 21.17 -27.90 -6.81
CA VAL A 36 22.20 -27.80 -5.76
C VAL A 36 21.62 -28.11 -4.37
N ALA A 37 22.48 -28.43 -3.40
CA ALA A 37 22.04 -28.77 -2.04
C ALA A 37 21.41 -27.56 -1.31
N LYS A 38 20.48 -27.81 -0.38
CA LYS A 38 19.83 -26.76 0.43
C LYS A 38 20.83 -25.92 1.24
N SER A 39 21.94 -26.51 1.69
CA SER A 39 23.00 -25.79 2.39
C SER A 39 23.62 -24.70 1.50
N THR A 40 23.86 -25.01 0.23
CA THR A 40 24.33 -24.03 -0.76
C THR A 40 23.32 -22.90 -0.97
N ILE A 41 22.03 -23.22 -1.06
CA ILE A 41 20.96 -22.19 -1.14
C ILE A 41 20.94 -21.33 0.12
N SER A 42 21.10 -21.92 1.30
CA SER A 42 21.16 -21.17 2.56
C SER A 42 22.31 -20.16 2.58
N ASP A 43 23.49 -20.55 2.10
CA ASP A 43 24.65 -19.65 1.97
C ASP A 43 24.39 -18.52 0.97
N ASP A 44 23.66 -18.81 -0.11
CA ASP A 44 23.26 -17.83 -1.12
C ASP A 44 22.22 -16.84 -0.56
N VAL A 45 21.23 -17.32 0.22
CA VAL A 45 20.27 -16.46 0.94
C VAL A 45 20.98 -15.54 1.93
N MET A 46 21.96 -16.04 2.69
CA MET A 46 22.72 -15.23 3.65
C MET A 46 23.54 -14.14 2.96
N LEU A 47 24.10 -14.43 1.78
CA LEU A 47 24.78 -13.43 0.98
C LEU A 47 23.80 -12.38 0.45
N LEU A 48 22.67 -12.80 -0.11
CA LEU A 48 21.62 -11.90 -0.59
C LEU A 48 21.11 -10.96 0.49
N ARG A 49 20.80 -11.50 1.68
CA ARG A 49 20.34 -10.70 2.83
C ARG A 49 21.32 -9.58 3.13
N ARG A 50 22.59 -9.93 3.32
CA ARG A 50 23.66 -8.97 3.61
C ARG A 50 23.76 -7.88 2.54
N THR A 51 23.65 -8.25 1.27
CA THR A 51 23.71 -7.30 0.16
C THR A 51 22.53 -6.33 0.21
N LEU A 52 21.29 -6.83 0.34
CA LEU A 52 20.10 -5.98 0.39
C LEU A 52 20.13 -5.04 1.60
N ASP A 53 20.51 -5.56 2.77
CA ASP A 53 20.64 -4.78 4.00
C ASP A 53 21.70 -3.67 3.85
N THR A 54 22.88 -3.99 3.31
CA THR A 54 23.99 -3.02 3.12
C THR A 54 23.57 -1.81 2.28
N PHE A 55 22.70 -2.01 1.29
CA PHE A 55 22.25 -0.94 0.39
C PHE A 55 20.86 -0.38 0.74
N ASN A 56 20.26 -0.83 1.85
CA ASN A 56 18.90 -0.48 2.29
C ASN A 56 17.86 -0.73 1.18
N LEU A 57 17.92 -1.89 0.55
CA LEU A 57 17.06 -2.30 -0.57
C LEU A 57 15.93 -3.24 -0.15
N GLY A 58 15.53 -3.23 1.12
CA GLY A 58 14.58 -4.18 1.70
C GLY A 58 15.25 -5.29 2.50
N THR A 59 14.44 -6.17 3.05
CA THR A 59 14.87 -7.19 4.02
C THR A 59 14.50 -8.58 3.53
N LEU A 60 15.42 -9.55 3.67
CA LEU A 60 15.11 -10.96 3.49
C LEU A 60 14.80 -11.63 4.83
N GLU A 61 13.56 -12.01 5.05
CA GLU A 61 13.11 -12.71 6.26
C GLU A 61 13.12 -14.22 6.04
N THR A 62 13.49 -14.97 7.07
CA THR A 62 13.41 -16.43 7.08
C THR A 62 12.23 -16.88 7.93
N VAL A 63 11.36 -17.69 7.33
CA VAL A 63 10.23 -18.32 8.02
C VAL A 63 10.64 -19.75 8.39
N VAL A 64 10.49 -20.10 9.67
CA VAL A 64 10.86 -21.42 10.20
C VAL A 64 9.71 -22.41 10.03
N GLY A 65 10.02 -23.69 9.79
CA GLY A 65 9.05 -24.79 9.71
C GLY A 65 9.14 -25.59 8.42
N ALA A 66 8.33 -26.65 8.29
CA ALA A 66 8.32 -27.55 7.13
C ALA A 66 7.89 -26.83 5.82
N ALA A 67 6.96 -25.88 5.93
CA ALA A 67 6.57 -24.96 4.86
C ALA A 67 7.36 -23.63 4.91
N GLY A 68 8.39 -23.56 5.75
CA GLY A 68 9.26 -22.41 5.92
C GLY A 68 10.16 -22.16 4.71
N GLY A 69 10.79 -21.00 4.69
CA GLY A 69 11.55 -20.55 3.54
C GLY A 69 12.11 -19.15 3.72
N VAL A 70 12.33 -18.48 2.61
CA VAL A 70 12.75 -17.08 2.57
C VAL A 70 11.70 -16.25 1.84
N LYS A 71 11.51 -15.01 2.29
CA LYS A 71 10.69 -14.02 1.60
C LYS A 71 11.37 -12.65 1.62
N TYR A 72 11.15 -11.88 0.58
CA TYR A 72 11.64 -10.51 0.47
C TYR A 72 10.56 -9.51 0.88
N ILE A 73 10.89 -8.61 1.79
CA ILE A 73 10.01 -7.54 2.23
C ILE A 73 10.59 -6.22 1.70
N PRO A 74 9.84 -5.46 0.88
CA PRO A 74 10.27 -4.16 0.38
C PRO A 74 10.18 -3.12 1.49
N ARG A 75 11.11 -3.17 2.44
CA ARG A 75 11.32 -2.17 3.50
C ARG A 75 12.42 -1.20 3.07
N PRO A 76 12.09 -0.10 2.35
CA PRO A 76 13.09 0.93 2.07
C PRO A 76 13.59 1.54 3.39
N GLY A 77 14.88 1.84 3.50
CA GLY A 77 15.41 2.50 4.70
C GLY A 77 14.82 3.91 4.90
N GLY A 78 14.66 4.34 6.16
CA GLY A 78 13.94 5.57 6.54
C GLY A 78 14.39 6.86 5.83
N SER A 79 15.68 7.01 5.52
CA SER A 79 16.16 8.17 4.74
C SER A 79 15.60 8.22 3.33
N ARG A 80 15.52 7.07 2.63
CA ARG A 80 14.94 6.99 1.28
C ARG A 80 13.44 7.26 1.28
N ILE A 81 12.73 6.80 2.32
CA ILE A 81 11.31 7.10 2.50
C ILE A 81 11.13 8.60 2.66
N SER A 82 11.86 9.20 3.60
CA SER A 82 11.78 10.63 3.92
C SER A 82 12.08 11.50 2.68
N ASP A 83 13.17 11.21 1.96
CA ASP A 83 13.55 11.92 0.74
C ASP A 83 12.46 11.85 -0.33
N PHE A 84 11.86 10.67 -0.52
CA PHE A 84 10.80 10.48 -1.49
C PHE A 84 9.52 11.23 -1.10
N ILE A 85 9.12 11.20 0.16
CA ILE A 85 7.92 11.92 0.64
C ILE A 85 8.16 13.43 0.58
N MET A 86 9.34 13.93 0.93
CA MET A 86 9.70 15.35 0.77
C MET A 86 9.61 15.78 -0.70
N MET A 87 10.18 15.00 -1.62
CA MET A 87 10.06 15.25 -3.06
C MET A 87 8.59 15.30 -3.52
N LEU A 88 7.72 14.43 -2.98
CA LEU A 88 6.28 14.49 -3.27
C LEU A 88 5.63 15.76 -2.72
N CYS A 89 5.95 16.15 -1.48
CA CYS A 89 5.46 17.41 -0.88
C CYS A 89 5.85 18.62 -1.75
N ASP A 90 7.09 18.69 -2.23
CA ASP A 90 7.55 19.78 -3.09
C ASP A 90 6.76 19.85 -4.39
N ARG A 91 6.61 18.71 -5.08
CA ARG A 91 5.84 18.64 -6.33
C ARG A 91 4.37 18.98 -6.10
N LEU A 92 3.75 18.45 -5.06
CA LEU A 92 2.34 18.69 -4.73
C LEU A 92 2.08 20.13 -4.28
N SER A 93 3.10 20.84 -3.78
CA SER A 93 3.00 22.24 -3.36
C SER A 93 3.05 23.24 -4.53
N GLU A 94 3.26 22.77 -5.77
CA GLU A 94 3.27 23.62 -6.95
C GLU A 94 1.94 24.40 -7.10
N PRO A 95 1.95 25.73 -7.27
CA PRO A 95 0.74 26.57 -7.33
C PRO A 95 -0.28 26.19 -8.41
N GLN A 96 0.16 25.51 -9.46
CA GLN A 96 -0.69 25.03 -10.58
C GLN A 96 -1.55 23.84 -10.21
N ARG A 97 -1.29 23.17 -9.08
CA ARG A 97 -2.04 22.02 -8.61
C ARG A 97 -3.25 22.39 -7.77
N ILE A 98 -3.39 23.65 -7.37
CA ILE A 98 -4.51 24.11 -6.55
C ILE A 98 -5.82 23.96 -7.33
N LEU A 99 -6.79 23.27 -6.73
CA LEU A 99 -8.14 23.09 -7.25
C LEU A 99 -9.18 23.70 -6.29
N PRO A 100 -10.35 24.13 -6.79
CA PRO A 100 -11.39 24.72 -5.95
C PRO A 100 -11.84 23.81 -4.82
N GLY A 101 -12.03 24.37 -3.62
CA GLY A 101 -12.50 23.66 -2.43
C GLY A 101 -11.38 23.11 -1.54
N GLY A 102 -10.16 23.62 -1.71
CA GLY A 102 -8.96 23.18 -1.00
C GLY A 102 -8.46 21.80 -1.44
N PHE A 103 -8.63 21.46 -2.71
CA PHE A 103 -8.13 20.22 -3.30
C PHE A 103 -6.84 20.45 -4.08
N LEU A 104 -6.11 19.37 -4.32
CA LEU A 104 -4.91 19.37 -5.16
C LEU A 104 -5.09 18.45 -6.37
N TYR A 105 -4.50 18.83 -7.49
CA TYR A 105 -4.34 17.99 -8.66
C TYR A 105 -3.16 17.03 -8.43
N MET A 106 -3.50 15.77 -8.22
CA MET A 106 -2.54 14.69 -7.91
C MET A 106 -2.53 13.58 -8.97
N THR A 107 -3.42 13.65 -9.97
CA THR A 107 -3.69 12.53 -10.88
C THR A 107 -2.44 12.11 -11.66
N ASP A 108 -1.62 13.06 -12.12
CA ASP A 108 -0.36 12.79 -12.82
C ASP A 108 0.64 12.03 -11.94
N LEU A 109 0.67 12.29 -10.64
CA LEU A 109 1.56 11.61 -9.69
C LEU A 109 1.02 10.24 -9.31
N LEU A 110 -0.27 10.16 -8.97
CA LEU A 110 -0.93 8.91 -8.55
C LEU A 110 -0.89 7.83 -9.62
N PHE A 111 -0.99 8.22 -10.89
CA PHE A 111 -0.98 7.29 -12.02
C PHE A 111 0.41 7.11 -12.64
N MET A 112 1.45 7.69 -12.04
CA MET A 112 2.83 7.43 -12.42
C MET A 112 3.30 6.13 -11.74
N PRO A 113 3.61 5.04 -12.48
CA PRO A 113 3.82 3.73 -11.88
C PRO A 113 4.89 3.68 -10.79
N HIS A 114 6.03 4.35 -10.99
CA HIS A 114 7.10 4.37 -9.99
C HIS A 114 6.73 5.13 -8.71
N VAL A 115 5.86 6.15 -8.82
CA VAL A 115 5.35 6.88 -7.64
C VAL A 115 4.38 5.99 -6.89
N ALA A 116 3.41 5.40 -7.60
CA ALA A 116 2.43 4.49 -7.00
C ALA A 116 3.11 3.28 -6.34
N GLU A 117 4.13 2.71 -6.97
CA GLU A 117 4.91 1.58 -6.43
C GLU A 117 5.57 1.98 -5.11
N ARG A 118 6.30 3.11 -5.09
CA ARG A 118 6.98 3.57 -3.89
C ARG A 118 6.01 3.92 -2.76
N VAL A 119 4.90 4.60 -3.07
CA VAL A 119 3.84 4.90 -2.09
C VAL A 119 3.25 3.59 -1.55
N GLY A 120 3.00 2.60 -2.41
CA GLY A 120 2.48 1.30 -2.03
C GLY A 120 3.43 0.50 -1.14
N GLU A 121 4.74 0.52 -1.42
CA GLU A 121 5.76 -0.09 -0.56
C GLU A 121 5.80 0.54 0.83
N ILE A 122 5.74 1.88 0.93
CA ILE A 122 5.75 2.60 2.21
C ILE A 122 4.47 2.28 3.01
N MET A 123 3.32 2.25 2.36
CA MET A 123 2.06 1.83 2.98
C MET A 123 2.12 0.37 3.45
N ALA A 124 2.64 -0.53 2.62
CA ALA A 124 2.80 -1.93 2.98
C ALA A 124 3.73 -2.10 4.18
N ASN A 125 4.84 -1.35 4.24
CA ASN A 125 5.75 -1.37 5.38
C ASN A 125 5.02 -0.98 6.67
N LYS A 126 4.23 0.11 6.62
CA LYS A 126 3.48 0.61 7.77
C LYS A 126 2.52 -0.44 8.36
N PHE A 127 1.88 -1.20 7.48
CA PHE A 127 0.82 -2.13 7.85
C PHE A 127 1.26 -3.60 7.80
N TYR A 128 2.55 -3.88 7.66
CA TYR A 128 3.07 -5.23 7.45
C TYR A 128 2.66 -6.19 8.59
N ASP A 129 2.89 -5.80 9.84
CA ASP A 129 2.58 -6.62 11.02
C ASP A 129 1.07 -6.75 11.27
N THR A 130 0.26 -5.92 10.60
CA THR A 130 -1.19 -6.05 10.68
C THR A 130 -1.71 -7.25 9.91
N ASN A 131 -0.93 -7.90 9.04
CA ASN A 131 -1.30 -9.12 8.31
C ASN A 131 -2.72 -9.06 7.68
N PRO A 132 -2.98 -8.13 6.75
CA PRO A 132 -4.27 -8.04 6.07
C PRO A 132 -4.46 -9.16 5.04
N ASP A 133 -5.68 -9.67 4.92
CA ASP A 133 -6.07 -10.67 3.91
C ASP A 133 -6.27 -10.04 2.53
N PHE A 134 -6.62 -8.74 2.48
CA PHE A 134 -6.76 -8.00 1.24
C PHE A 134 -6.63 -6.48 1.47
N VAL A 135 -6.29 -5.76 0.41
CA VAL A 135 -6.37 -4.29 0.37
C VAL A 135 -7.68 -3.88 -0.29
N ILE A 136 -8.32 -2.83 0.22
CA ILE A 136 -9.53 -2.27 -0.37
C ILE A 136 -9.43 -0.77 -0.54
N THR A 137 -9.99 -0.27 -1.64
CA THR A 137 -10.15 1.15 -1.91
C THR A 137 -11.49 1.41 -2.58
N VAL A 138 -11.88 2.67 -2.69
CA VAL A 138 -13.01 3.08 -3.54
C VAL A 138 -12.47 3.62 -4.85
N GLU A 139 -13.18 3.37 -5.94
CA GLU A 139 -12.80 3.96 -7.22
C GLU A 139 -12.76 5.51 -7.18
N THR A 140 -11.88 6.17 -7.93
CA THR A 140 -10.93 5.61 -8.92
C THR A 140 -9.47 5.93 -8.59
N LYS A 141 -9.22 7.04 -7.90
CA LYS A 141 -7.86 7.61 -7.74
C LYS A 141 -6.97 6.85 -6.76
N GLY A 142 -7.55 6.19 -5.75
CA GLY A 142 -6.82 5.33 -4.82
C GLY A 142 -6.37 3.99 -5.41
N ILE A 143 -6.91 3.56 -6.56
CA ILE A 143 -6.66 2.24 -7.16
C ILE A 143 -5.16 1.96 -7.41
N PRO A 144 -4.37 2.87 -8.01
CA PRO A 144 -2.95 2.61 -8.25
C PRO A 144 -2.16 2.34 -6.97
N ILE A 145 -2.42 3.12 -5.90
CA ILE A 145 -1.74 2.94 -4.61
C ILE A 145 -2.19 1.64 -3.95
N ALA A 146 -3.50 1.36 -3.94
CA ALA A 146 -4.05 0.13 -3.38
C ALA A 146 -3.47 -1.11 -4.08
N LEU A 147 -3.36 -1.08 -5.41
CA LEU A 147 -2.76 -2.14 -6.21
C LEU A 147 -1.30 -2.39 -5.83
N MET A 148 -0.50 -1.32 -5.70
CA MET A 148 0.91 -1.45 -5.35
C MET A 148 1.12 -1.85 -3.89
N THR A 149 0.24 -1.41 -2.99
CA THR A 149 0.22 -1.85 -1.58
C THR A 149 -0.11 -3.34 -1.50
N GLY A 150 -1.14 -3.82 -2.21
CA GLY A 150 -1.50 -5.23 -2.28
C GLY A 150 -0.40 -6.09 -2.90
N LYS A 151 0.29 -5.58 -3.95
CA LYS A 151 1.48 -6.22 -4.51
C LYS A 151 2.56 -6.41 -3.44
N ALA A 152 2.94 -5.34 -2.73
CA ALA A 152 3.98 -5.38 -1.71
C ALA A 152 3.64 -6.28 -0.50
N LEU A 153 2.36 -6.34 -0.12
CA LEU A 153 1.84 -7.21 0.95
C LEU A 153 1.55 -8.64 0.47
N ASN A 154 1.59 -8.90 -0.83
CA ASN A 154 1.18 -10.17 -1.46
C ASN A 154 -0.26 -10.58 -1.11
N CYS A 155 -1.21 -9.65 -1.22
CA CYS A 155 -2.62 -9.92 -0.99
C CYS A 155 -3.50 -9.32 -2.11
N PRO A 156 -4.70 -9.89 -2.36
CA PRO A 156 -5.60 -9.39 -3.38
C PRO A 156 -6.08 -7.97 -3.10
N VAL A 157 -6.52 -7.28 -4.15
CA VAL A 157 -7.10 -5.93 -4.06
C VAL A 157 -8.57 -5.96 -4.44
N VAL A 158 -9.39 -5.38 -3.59
CA VAL A 158 -10.83 -5.24 -3.73
C VAL A 158 -11.16 -3.78 -4.02
N ILE A 159 -12.11 -3.52 -4.91
CA ILE A 159 -12.49 -2.17 -5.31
C ILE A 159 -13.97 -1.97 -5.04
N ALA A 160 -14.29 -1.07 -4.12
CA ALA A 160 -15.66 -0.59 -3.93
C ALA A 160 -16.05 0.38 -5.06
N ARG A 161 -17.28 0.25 -5.54
CA ARG A 161 -17.84 1.05 -6.64
C ARG A 161 -18.77 2.13 -6.11
N ARG A 162 -18.79 3.30 -6.73
CA ARG A 162 -19.75 4.36 -6.37
C ARG A 162 -21.14 4.09 -6.92
N ASP A 163 -21.19 3.44 -8.08
CA ASP A 163 -22.40 3.01 -8.76
C ASP A 163 -22.39 1.49 -8.96
N SER A 164 -23.49 0.82 -8.63
CA SER A 164 -23.61 -0.63 -8.82
C SER A 164 -23.71 -0.98 -10.30
N GLN A 165 -22.84 -1.86 -10.79
CA GLN A 165 -22.90 -2.38 -12.16
C GLN A 165 -23.66 -3.71 -12.19
N VAL A 166 -24.55 -3.90 -13.16
CA VAL A 166 -25.37 -5.13 -13.32
C VAL A 166 -24.50 -6.39 -13.47
N THR A 167 -23.26 -6.24 -13.96
CA THR A 167 -22.30 -7.33 -14.19
C THR A 167 -21.73 -7.94 -12.91
N GLU A 168 -21.91 -7.31 -11.74
CA GLU A 168 -21.31 -7.77 -10.49
C GLU A 168 -22.18 -8.77 -9.70
N GLY A 169 -23.46 -8.90 -10.05
CA GLY A 169 -24.42 -9.80 -9.39
C GLY A 169 -24.99 -9.19 -8.10
N SER A 170 -25.09 -9.99 -7.04
CA SER A 170 -25.58 -9.50 -5.74
C SER A 170 -24.56 -8.57 -5.08
N VAL A 171 -24.99 -7.35 -4.78
CA VAL A 171 -24.16 -6.32 -4.15
C VAL A 171 -24.76 -5.89 -2.81
N VAL A 172 -23.90 -5.44 -1.90
CA VAL A 172 -24.30 -4.64 -0.73
C VAL A 172 -23.98 -3.19 -1.06
N THR A 173 -24.95 -2.30 -0.83
CA THR A 173 -24.80 -0.86 -1.07
C THR A 173 -25.09 -0.13 0.23
N ILE A 174 -24.22 0.81 0.58
CA ILE A 174 -24.43 1.72 1.70
C ILE A 174 -24.44 3.17 1.22
N ASN A 175 -25.01 4.04 2.05
CA ASN A 175 -24.97 5.49 1.87
C ASN A 175 -24.00 6.09 2.87
N TYR A 176 -23.19 7.05 2.42
CA TYR A 176 -22.23 7.76 3.27
C TYR A 176 -22.18 9.25 2.92
N VAL A 177 -21.75 10.07 3.87
CA VAL A 177 -21.61 11.51 3.66
C VAL A 177 -20.18 11.81 3.21
N SER A 178 -20.06 12.29 1.98
CA SER A 178 -18.77 12.68 1.43
C SER A 178 -18.35 14.05 2.00
N ALA A 179 -17.24 14.09 2.74
CA ALA A 179 -16.70 15.33 3.31
C ALA A 179 -16.36 16.40 2.26
N SER A 180 -16.03 15.98 1.02
CA SER A 180 -15.70 16.90 -0.08
C SER A 180 -16.93 17.56 -0.70
N SER A 181 -18.06 16.87 -0.75
CA SER A 181 -19.27 17.35 -1.45
C SER A 181 -20.43 17.70 -0.52
N LYS A 182 -20.37 17.35 0.77
CA LYS A 182 -21.49 17.41 1.74
C LYS A 182 -22.78 16.76 1.20
N ARG A 183 -22.65 15.88 0.21
CA ARG A 183 -23.73 15.12 -0.41
C ARG A 183 -23.63 13.68 0.04
N ILE A 184 -24.81 13.05 0.14
CA ILE A 184 -24.92 11.61 0.31
C ILE A 184 -24.41 10.97 -0.99
N ARG A 185 -23.48 10.04 -0.84
CA ARG A 185 -22.98 9.18 -1.92
C ARG A 185 -23.24 7.74 -1.58
N THR A 186 -23.33 6.92 -2.61
CA THR A 186 -23.41 5.47 -2.51
C THR A 186 -22.03 4.86 -2.65
N MET A 187 -21.81 3.73 -1.98
CA MET A 187 -20.76 2.80 -2.33
C MET A 187 -21.29 1.38 -2.27
N SER A 188 -20.80 0.53 -3.16
CA SER A 188 -21.28 -0.83 -3.33
C SER A 188 -20.12 -1.80 -3.50
N LEU A 189 -20.33 -3.03 -3.02
CA LEU A 189 -19.39 -4.12 -3.14
C LEU A 189 -20.14 -5.42 -3.41
N ALA A 190 -19.64 -6.21 -4.36
CA ALA A 190 -20.20 -7.52 -4.67
C ALA A 190 -20.06 -8.48 -3.47
N ARG A 191 -21.11 -9.24 -3.16
CA ARG A 191 -21.10 -10.18 -2.01
C ARG A 191 -20.02 -11.26 -2.09
N ARG A 192 -19.61 -11.60 -3.31
CA ARG A 192 -18.56 -12.58 -3.58
C ARG A 192 -17.13 -12.03 -3.48
N ALA A 193 -16.96 -10.71 -3.33
CA ALA A 193 -15.65 -10.07 -3.35
C ALA A 193 -14.86 -10.33 -2.06
N VAL A 194 -15.57 -10.51 -0.94
CA VAL A 194 -14.99 -10.69 0.40
C VAL A 194 -15.73 -11.80 1.15
N ARG A 195 -15.10 -12.32 2.20
CA ARG A 195 -15.64 -13.35 3.08
C ARG A 195 -15.62 -12.86 4.52
N GLN A 196 -16.57 -13.35 5.31
CA GLN A 196 -16.63 -13.09 6.75
C GLN A 196 -15.34 -13.55 7.45
N GLY A 197 -14.88 -12.76 8.43
CA GLY A 197 -13.70 -13.04 9.24
C GLY A 197 -12.37 -12.69 8.56
N GLN A 198 -12.40 -12.16 7.33
CA GLN A 198 -11.20 -11.59 6.71
C GLN A 198 -10.84 -10.24 7.34
N ARG A 199 -9.58 -9.84 7.16
CA ARG A 199 -9.02 -8.58 7.64
C ARG A 199 -8.67 -7.67 6.47
N ALA A 200 -9.28 -6.49 6.41
CA ALA A 200 -9.11 -5.53 5.32
C ALA A 200 -8.15 -4.40 5.70
N LEU A 201 -7.20 -4.10 4.82
CA LEU A 201 -6.46 -2.83 4.85
C LEU A 201 -7.11 -1.83 3.90
N ILE A 202 -7.63 -0.73 4.44
CA ILE A 202 -8.22 0.34 3.63
C ILE A 202 -7.12 1.26 3.13
N ILE A 203 -7.07 1.54 1.83
CA ILE A 203 -6.13 2.47 1.20
C ILE A 203 -6.89 3.53 0.39
N ASP A 204 -6.60 4.81 0.58
CA ASP A 204 -7.22 5.92 -0.17
C ASP A 204 -6.20 6.99 -0.59
N ASP A 205 -6.51 7.78 -1.62
CA ASP A 205 -5.59 8.82 -2.10
C ASP A 205 -5.66 10.10 -1.25
N PHE A 206 -6.86 10.51 -0.83
CA PHE A 206 -7.07 11.79 -0.15
C PHE A 206 -8.16 11.73 0.92
N MET A 207 -7.82 12.13 2.14
CA MET A 207 -8.75 12.19 3.26
C MET A 207 -8.94 13.62 3.77
N LYS A 208 -10.19 14.11 3.72
CA LYS A 208 -10.60 15.35 4.39
C LYS A 208 -11.18 15.09 5.78
N GLY A 209 -12.47 14.78 5.86
CA GLY A 209 -13.15 14.44 7.12
C GLY A 209 -13.25 12.94 7.44
N GLY A 210 -12.71 12.07 6.57
CA GLY A 210 -12.77 10.61 6.79
C GLY A 210 -14.06 9.90 6.36
N GLY A 211 -15.08 10.62 5.86
CA GLY A 211 -16.38 10.01 5.53
C GLY A 211 -16.33 8.86 4.51
N THR A 212 -15.42 8.90 3.53
CA THR A 212 -15.22 7.78 2.58
C THR A 212 -14.65 6.55 3.30
N ALA A 213 -13.62 6.73 4.13
CA ALA A 213 -13.03 5.63 4.90
C ALA A 213 -14.04 5.05 5.89
N LYS A 214 -14.80 5.90 6.58
CA LYS A 214 -15.89 5.47 7.47
C LYS A 214 -16.95 4.66 6.71
N GLY A 215 -17.36 5.12 5.53
CA GLY A 215 -18.25 4.35 4.67
C GLY A 215 -17.67 2.98 4.32
N MET A 216 -16.38 2.88 3.95
CA MET A 216 -15.76 1.57 3.69
C MET A 216 -15.75 0.67 4.92
N ILE A 217 -15.48 1.21 6.11
CA ILE A 217 -15.58 0.46 7.37
C ILE A 217 -16.99 -0.07 7.60
N ASP A 218 -18.01 0.78 7.42
CA ASP A 218 -19.41 0.39 7.61
C ASP A 218 -19.84 -0.66 6.59
N LEU A 219 -19.43 -0.51 5.32
CA LEU A 219 -19.69 -1.47 4.25
C LEU A 219 -19.08 -2.84 4.57
N LEU A 220 -17.84 -2.87 5.06
CA LEU A 220 -17.15 -4.10 5.44
C LEU A 220 -17.75 -4.74 6.70
N GLY A 221 -18.30 -3.93 7.61
CA GLY A 221 -19.08 -4.38 8.75
C GLY A 221 -20.28 -5.25 8.34
N GLU A 222 -20.97 -4.90 7.25
CA GLU A 222 -22.07 -5.72 6.69
C GLU A 222 -21.61 -7.10 6.18
N PHE A 223 -20.31 -7.28 5.95
CA PHE A 223 -19.70 -8.56 5.58
C PHE A 223 -19.06 -9.30 6.77
N GLY A 224 -19.06 -8.70 7.96
CA GLY A 224 -18.33 -9.22 9.12
C GLY A 224 -16.82 -9.30 8.86
N VAL A 225 -16.27 -8.30 8.18
CA VAL A 225 -14.84 -8.15 7.91
C VAL A 225 -14.22 -7.21 8.94
N ASP A 226 -13.07 -7.59 9.48
CA ASP A 226 -12.31 -6.79 10.43
C ASP A 226 -11.43 -5.77 9.71
N ILE A 227 -11.14 -4.64 10.35
CA ILE A 227 -10.27 -3.60 9.78
C ILE A 227 -8.86 -3.75 10.34
N ALA A 228 -7.91 -4.09 9.47
CA ALA A 228 -6.48 -4.17 9.80
C ALA A 228 -5.85 -2.78 9.96
N GLY A 229 -6.35 -1.79 9.21
CA GLY A 229 -5.89 -0.41 9.29
C GLY A 229 -6.49 0.47 8.18
N VAL A 230 -6.20 1.76 8.25
CA VAL A 230 -6.56 2.76 7.24
C VAL A 230 -5.32 3.56 6.86
N GLY A 231 -4.85 3.42 5.63
CA GLY A 231 -3.73 4.19 5.07
C GLY A 231 -4.21 5.20 4.03
N VAL A 232 -3.72 6.43 4.08
CA VAL A 232 -4.04 7.45 3.07
C VAL A 232 -2.81 8.22 2.61
N MET A 233 -2.72 8.53 1.31
CA MET A 233 -1.55 9.28 0.83
C MET A 233 -1.52 10.69 1.43
N ILE A 234 -2.64 11.42 1.36
CA ILE A 234 -2.76 12.75 1.95
C ILE A 234 -3.95 12.80 2.90
N ALA A 235 -3.75 13.35 4.10
CA ALA A 235 -4.83 13.76 4.99
C ALA A 235 -4.77 15.27 5.24
N THR A 236 -5.92 15.94 5.22
CA THR A 236 -5.98 17.35 5.64
C THR A 236 -5.81 17.46 7.15
N GLN A 237 -5.21 18.54 7.65
CA GLN A 237 -5.18 18.79 9.09
C GLN A 237 -6.57 19.09 9.64
N GLN A 238 -7.38 19.83 8.87
CA GLN A 238 -8.73 20.20 9.26
C GLN A 238 -9.80 19.41 8.48
N PRO A 239 -10.88 18.93 9.12
CA PRO A 239 -11.17 19.03 10.56
C PRO A 239 -10.19 18.17 11.38
N GLU A 240 -9.83 18.59 12.59
CA GLU A 240 -8.95 17.82 13.49
C GLU A 240 -9.56 16.46 13.84
N GLU A 241 -10.84 16.48 14.23
CA GLU A 241 -11.59 15.26 14.47
C GLU A 241 -12.01 14.62 13.15
N LYS A 242 -11.46 13.44 12.88
CA LYS A 242 -11.82 12.62 11.73
C LYS A 242 -12.91 11.63 12.11
N MET A 243 -13.69 11.19 11.12
CA MET A 243 -14.68 10.12 11.30
C MET A 243 -14.04 8.72 11.49
N VAL A 244 -12.71 8.64 11.54
CA VAL A 244 -11.93 7.42 11.72
C VAL A 244 -10.80 7.70 12.72
N GLU A 245 -10.65 6.86 13.75
CA GLU A 245 -9.71 7.10 14.84
C GLU A 245 -8.28 6.66 14.50
N ASN A 246 -8.13 5.48 13.90
CA ASN A 246 -6.83 4.85 13.66
C ASN A 246 -6.48 4.83 12.17
N TYR A 247 -5.94 5.94 11.67
CA TYR A 247 -5.42 6.03 10.30
C TYR A 247 -3.96 6.46 10.28
N ALA A 248 -3.25 6.12 9.20
CA ALA A 248 -1.90 6.60 8.91
C ALA A 248 -1.93 7.38 7.58
N ALA A 249 -1.58 8.66 7.63
CA ALA A 249 -1.33 9.45 6.42
C ALA A 249 0.17 9.47 6.08
N LEU A 250 0.56 9.54 4.81
CA LEU A 250 1.96 9.80 4.45
C LEU A 250 2.29 11.29 4.50
N ILE A 251 1.34 12.12 4.08
CA ILE A 251 1.49 13.57 3.96
C ILE A 251 0.30 14.24 4.63
N GLU A 252 0.59 15.27 5.43
CA GLU A 252 -0.40 16.13 6.04
C GLU A 252 -0.52 17.44 5.24
N LEU A 253 -1.73 17.73 4.77
CA LEU A 253 -2.07 19.00 4.14
C LEU A 253 -2.51 19.99 5.21
N LYS A 254 -1.60 20.89 5.59
CA LYS A 254 -1.82 21.91 6.61
C LYS A 254 -2.65 23.07 6.07
N GLN A 255 -2.34 23.55 4.87
CA GLN A 255 -2.99 24.72 4.29
C GLN A 255 -3.04 24.66 2.77
N VAL A 256 -4.19 25.07 2.21
CA VAL A 256 -4.33 25.45 0.80
C VAL A 256 -5.00 26.81 0.77
N ASP A 257 -4.32 27.79 0.21
CA ASP A 257 -4.86 29.13 -0.01
C ASP A 257 -4.93 29.40 -1.52
N GLU A 258 -6.17 29.46 -2.01
CA GLU A 258 -6.47 29.68 -3.43
C GLU A 258 -6.11 31.12 -3.88
N ASN A 259 -6.16 32.10 -2.97
CA ASN A 259 -5.89 33.50 -3.29
C ASN A 259 -4.39 33.79 -3.34
N SER A 260 -3.66 33.38 -2.29
CA SER A 260 -2.20 33.55 -2.25
C SER A 260 -1.45 32.48 -3.05
N ARG A 261 -2.19 31.51 -3.63
CA ARG A 261 -1.68 30.35 -4.37
C ARG A 261 -0.62 29.57 -3.59
N LYS A 262 -0.83 29.43 -2.29
CA LYS A 262 0.09 28.78 -1.35
C LYS A 262 -0.45 27.45 -0.89
N VAL A 263 0.39 26.42 -0.90
CA VAL A 263 0.13 25.09 -0.37
C VAL A 263 1.19 24.79 0.69
N VAL A 264 0.77 24.23 1.82
CA VAL A 264 1.67 23.78 2.90
C VAL A 264 1.38 22.31 3.15
N LEU A 265 2.33 21.46 2.74
CA LEU A 265 2.33 20.02 2.94
C LEU A 265 3.54 19.63 3.78
N GLU A 266 3.36 18.70 4.70
CA GLU A 266 4.41 18.17 5.56
C GLU A 266 4.33 16.64 5.58
N PRO A 267 5.46 15.91 5.59
CA PRO A 267 5.42 14.47 5.84
C PRO A 267 4.82 14.18 7.21
N ALA A 268 4.05 13.09 7.34
CA ALA A 268 3.50 12.69 8.63
C ALA A 268 4.60 12.24 9.60
N ALA A 269 4.39 12.44 10.90
CA ALA A 269 5.42 12.24 11.91
C ALA A 269 6.04 10.82 11.93
N TRP A 270 5.26 9.79 11.60
CA TRP A 270 5.74 8.41 11.60
C TRP A 270 6.67 8.09 10.43
N VAL A 271 6.64 8.88 9.34
CA VAL A 271 7.45 8.66 8.13
C VAL A 271 8.95 8.78 8.43
N PHE A 272 9.33 9.56 9.44
CA PHE A 272 10.72 9.76 9.86
C PHE A 272 11.21 8.78 10.92
N ASN A 273 10.30 7.98 11.51
CA ASN A 273 10.58 7.15 12.67
C ASN A 273 10.63 5.64 12.34
N GLU A 274 10.63 5.27 11.05
CA GLU A 274 10.71 3.88 10.55
C GLU A 274 12.06 3.57 9.88
#